data_AF-A0A7W8FQZ9-F1
#
_entry.id   AF-A0A7W8FQZ9-F1
#
_cell.length_a   1.000
_cell.length_b   1.000
_cell.length_c   1.000
_cell.angle_alpha   90.00
_cell.angle_beta   90.00
_cell.angle_gamma   90.00
#
_symmetry.space_group_name_H-M   'P 1'
#
loop_
_entity.id
_entity.type
_entity.pdbx_description
1 polymer ?
#
loop_
_entity_poly.entity_id
_entity_poly.type
_entity_poly.pdbx_seq_one_letter_code
_entity_poly.pdbx_strand_id
1 'polypeptide(L)'
;MTFESMGITVDCGAETVDVLAEFWSATLGYVKLLPSLIIDPDGVQPRIAFLAVPEPKTVKNRWHLDLYVDHLDELGAEIDRVTTLGATKVRDYDEVSHGFTNTFAVMLDPAGNEFCVCAPHMPVASPSDG
;
A
#
# COMPACT_ATOMS: atom_id res chain seq x y z
N MET A 1 -14.27 4.75 25.94
CA MET A 1 -14.09 3.44 25.31
C MET A 1 -13.28 3.67 24.05
N THR A 2 -12.12 3.03 23.92
CA THR A 2 -11.21 3.19 22.78
C THR A 2 -11.11 1.86 22.04
N PHE A 3 -10.85 1.91 20.74
CA PHE A 3 -10.58 0.70 19.97
C PHE A 3 -9.22 0.13 20.34
N GLU A 4 -9.13 -1.20 20.44
CA GLU A 4 -7.87 -1.91 20.76
C GLU A 4 -7.11 -2.34 19.50
N SER A 5 -7.78 -2.42 18.35
CA SER A 5 -7.17 -2.73 17.05
C SER A 5 -8.02 -2.22 15.89
N MET A 6 -7.42 -2.20 14.69
CA MET A 6 -8.04 -1.85 13.42
C MET A 6 -7.67 -2.90 12.36
N GLY A 7 -8.50 -3.06 11.34
CA GLY A 7 -8.22 -3.94 10.19
C GLY A 7 -8.69 -3.28 8.90
N ILE A 8 -8.10 -3.73 7.79
CA ILE A 8 -8.47 -3.31 6.44
C ILE A 8 -9.11 -4.50 5.73
N THR A 9 -10.24 -4.27 5.06
CA THR A 9 -10.85 -5.26 4.17
C THR A 9 -10.88 -4.71 2.76
N VAL A 10 -10.40 -5.49 1.80
CA VAL A 10 -10.39 -5.16 0.38
C VAL A 10 -11.37 -6.07 -0.33
N ASP A 11 -12.39 -5.48 -0.93
CA ASP A 11 -13.33 -6.19 -1.79
C ASP A 11 -12.64 -6.54 -3.11
N CYS A 12 -12.81 -7.77 -3.58
CA CYS A 12 -12.12 -8.28 -4.77
C CYS A 12 -12.93 -9.39 -5.47
N GLY A 13 -12.49 -9.79 -6.66
CA GLY A 13 -13.07 -10.94 -7.36
C GLY A 13 -12.68 -12.24 -6.67
N ALA A 14 -13.57 -13.24 -6.66
CA ALA A 14 -13.32 -14.53 -6.01
C ALA A 14 -12.05 -15.22 -6.53
N GLU A 15 -11.74 -15.03 -7.81
CA GLU A 15 -10.55 -15.53 -8.49
C GLU A 15 -9.24 -14.84 -8.05
N THR A 16 -9.34 -13.69 -7.37
CA THR A 16 -8.18 -12.88 -6.97
C THR A 16 -7.80 -13.01 -5.49
N VAL A 17 -8.63 -13.67 -4.67
CA VAL A 17 -8.41 -13.76 -3.22
C VAL A 17 -7.03 -14.32 -2.86
N ASP A 18 -6.66 -15.47 -3.43
CA ASP A 18 -5.39 -16.13 -3.08
C ASP A 18 -4.18 -15.35 -3.58
N VAL A 19 -4.21 -14.83 -4.81
CA VAL A 19 -3.10 -14.04 -5.37
C VAL A 19 -2.90 -12.74 -4.61
N LEU A 20 -3.98 -12.11 -4.14
CA LEU A 20 -3.88 -10.93 -3.28
C LEU A 20 -3.28 -11.25 -1.93
N ALA A 21 -3.70 -12.34 -1.27
CA ALA A 21 -3.12 -12.75 -0.01
C ALA A 21 -1.63 -13.08 -0.12
N GLU A 22 -1.21 -13.75 -1.20
CA GLU A 22 0.21 -14.02 -1.49
C GLU A 22 0.99 -12.73 -1.73
N PHE A 23 0.51 -11.88 -2.65
CA PHE A 23 1.15 -10.60 -2.98
C PHE A 23 1.32 -9.71 -1.75
N TRP A 24 0.25 -9.50 -0.97
CA TRP A 24 0.28 -8.61 0.18
C TRP A 24 1.08 -9.19 1.35
N SER A 25 1.08 -10.52 1.54
CA SER A 25 1.95 -11.16 2.53
C SER A 25 3.43 -10.98 2.20
N ALA A 26 3.83 -11.15 0.94
CA ALA A 26 5.21 -10.95 0.50
C ALA A 26 5.62 -9.47 0.47
N THR A 27 4.68 -8.57 0.16
CA THR A 27 4.91 -7.12 0.17
C THR A 27 5.15 -6.63 1.60
N LEU A 28 4.32 -7.02 2.56
CA LEU A 28 4.36 -6.47 3.92
C LEU A 28 5.17 -7.32 4.92
N GLY A 29 5.65 -8.49 4.52
CA GLY A 29 6.25 -9.46 5.45
C GLY A 29 5.23 -10.09 6.41
N TYR A 30 3.94 -10.07 6.05
CA TYR A 30 2.85 -10.60 6.86
C TYR A 30 2.74 -12.12 6.76
N VAL A 31 2.04 -12.73 7.71
CA VAL A 31 1.72 -14.16 7.73
C VAL A 31 0.30 -14.39 7.22
N LYS A 32 0.14 -15.34 6.28
CA LYS A 32 -1.18 -15.81 5.83
C LYS A 32 -1.80 -16.74 6.87
N LEU A 33 -2.83 -16.26 7.57
CA LEU A 33 -3.56 -17.02 8.59
C LEU A 33 -4.69 -17.86 7.96
N LEU A 34 -5.34 -17.32 6.94
CA LEU A 34 -6.36 -17.97 6.12
C LEU A 34 -6.12 -17.60 4.65
N PRO A 35 -6.69 -18.32 3.66
CA PRO A 35 -6.58 -17.95 2.25
C PRO A 35 -6.91 -16.48 1.97
N SER A 36 -7.85 -15.90 2.72
CA SER A 36 -8.32 -14.52 2.58
C SER A 36 -7.87 -13.57 3.70
N LEU A 37 -6.97 -13.97 4.59
CA LEU A 37 -6.58 -13.17 5.75
C LEU A 37 -5.09 -13.25 6.02
N ILE A 38 -4.45 -12.09 6.05
CA ILE A 38 -3.05 -11.91 6.43
C ILE A 38 -2.95 -11.03 7.68
N ILE A 39 -1.95 -11.30 8.53
CA ILE A 39 -1.70 -10.59 9.78
C ILE A 39 -0.24 -10.17 9.88
N ASP A 40 0.00 -9.02 10.50
CA ASP A 40 1.33 -8.64 10.95
C ASP A 40 1.80 -9.66 12.02
N PRO A 41 2.95 -10.34 11.82
CA PRO A 41 3.48 -11.29 12.80
C PRO A 41 3.74 -10.64 14.18
N ASP A 42 4.05 -9.34 14.22
CA ASP A 42 4.31 -8.62 15.47
C ASP A 42 3.04 -8.04 16.10
N GLY A 43 1.90 -8.10 15.39
CA GLY A 43 0.60 -7.63 15.85
C GLY A 43 0.52 -6.12 16.05
N VAL A 44 1.41 -5.34 15.44
CA VAL A 44 1.47 -3.87 15.55
C VAL A 44 0.59 -3.23 14.48
N GLN A 45 0.70 -3.71 13.25
CA GLN A 45 0.03 -3.17 12.08
C GLN A 45 -1.34 -3.85 11.83
N PRO A 46 -2.27 -3.18 11.11
CA PRO A 46 -3.59 -3.74 10.85
C PRO A 46 -3.53 -5.06 10.08
N ARG A 47 -4.40 -6.01 10.42
CA ARG A 47 -4.68 -7.18 9.56
C ARG A 47 -5.32 -6.75 8.25
N ILE A 48 -5.11 -7.53 7.19
CA ILE A 48 -5.74 -7.30 5.89
C ILE A 48 -6.55 -8.53 5.48
N ALA A 49 -7.83 -8.31 5.17
CA ALA A 49 -8.75 -9.32 4.67
C ALA A 49 -9.12 -9.06 3.21
N PHE A 50 -9.27 -10.13 2.43
CA PHE A 50 -9.70 -10.08 1.03
C PHE A 50 -11.10 -10.69 0.91
N LEU A 51 -12.10 -9.86 0.63
CA LEU A 51 -13.49 -10.28 0.58
C LEU A 51 -13.92 -10.46 -0.87
N ALA A 52 -14.29 -11.70 -1.23
CA ALA A 52 -14.87 -11.98 -2.54
C ALA A 52 -16.28 -11.36 -2.64
N VAL A 53 -16.48 -10.49 -3.64
CA VAL A 53 -17.78 -9.91 -3.98
C VAL A 53 -18.11 -10.18 -5.46
N PRO A 54 -19.40 -10.33 -5.82
CA PRO A 54 -19.79 -10.60 -7.21
C PRO A 54 -19.68 -9.39 -8.13
N GLU A 55 -19.68 -8.17 -7.59
CA GLU A 55 -19.60 -6.94 -8.36
C GLU A 55 -18.15 -6.64 -8.79
N PRO A 56 -17.91 -6.37 -10.08
CA PRO A 56 -16.59 -5.93 -10.53
C PRO A 56 -16.28 -4.51 -10.05
N LYS A 57 -15.00 -4.20 -9.88
CA LYS A 57 -14.53 -2.82 -9.61
C LYS A 57 -14.82 -1.93 -10.82
N THR A 58 -15.65 -0.91 -10.64
CA THR A 58 -16.06 0.03 -11.72
C THR A 58 -15.47 1.43 -11.57
N VAL A 59 -14.93 1.75 -10.40
CA VAL A 59 -14.34 3.06 -10.08
C VAL A 59 -13.07 2.88 -9.24
N LYS A 60 -12.30 3.95 -9.07
CA LYS A 60 -11.15 3.94 -8.16
C LYS A 60 -11.57 3.74 -6.70
N ASN A 61 -10.67 3.16 -5.90
CA ASN A 61 -10.82 3.19 -4.45
C ASN A 61 -10.92 4.65 -3.97
N ARG A 62 -11.87 4.94 -3.07
CA ARG A 62 -12.09 6.28 -2.50
C ARG A 62 -11.26 6.54 -1.24
N TRP A 63 -10.35 5.62 -0.95
CA TRP A 63 -9.35 5.65 0.10
C TRP A 63 -8.01 5.28 -0.53
N HIS A 64 -6.91 5.62 0.14
CA HIS A 64 -5.55 5.31 -0.31
C HIS A 64 -4.89 4.41 0.74
N LEU A 65 -4.15 3.41 0.28
CA LEU A 65 -3.22 2.65 1.10
C LEU A 65 -1.81 3.13 0.77
N ASP A 66 -1.21 3.87 1.70
CA ASP A 66 0.11 4.45 1.50
C ASP A 66 1.14 3.67 2.33
N LEU A 67 2.12 3.07 1.66
CA LEU A 67 3.22 2.34 2.28
C LEU A 67 4.48 3.20 2.23
N TYR A 68 5.12 3.42 3.37
CA TYR A 68 6.28 4.29 3.47
C TYR A 68 7.55 3.48 3.58
N VAL A 69 8.55 3.83 2.77
CA VAL A 69 9.94 3.44 3.04
C VAL A 69 10.54 4.37 4.10
N ASP A 70 11.63 3.94 4.75
CA ASP A 70 12.28 4.72 5.80
C ASP A 70 13.16 5.84 5.21
N HIS A 71 13.71 5.62 4.01
CA HIS A 71 14.60 6.56 3.34
C HIS A 71 14.23 6.78 1.86
N LEU A 72 14.43 8.01 1.37
CA LEU A 72 14.06 8.39 0.00
C LEU A 72 14.80 7.56 -1.07
N ASP A 73 16.06 7.20 -0.82
CA ASP A 73 16.88 6.40 -1.72
C ASP A 73 16.43 4.93 -1.83
N GLU A 74 15.59 4.45 -0.90
CA GLU A 74 14.99 3.12 -0.95
C GLU A 74 13.75 3.06 -1.84
N LEU A 75 13.12 4.20 -2.14
CA LEU A 75 11.85 4.28 -2.85
C LEU A 75 11.88 3.53 -4.18
N GLY A 76 12.92 3.76 -4.99
CA GLY A 76 13.07 3.11 -6.29
C GLY A 76 13.23 1.60 -6.17
N ALA A 77 14.07 1.14 -5.23
CA ALA A 77 14.29 -0.28 -4.99
C ALA A 77 13.02 -0.99 -4.52
N GLU A 78 12.22 -0.32 -3.69
CA GLU A 78 10.97 -0.89 -3.19
C GLU A 78 9.88 -0.96 -4.26
N ILE A 79 9.78 0.07 -5.11
CA ILE A 79 8.92 0.03 -6.30
C ILE A 79 9.29 -1.16 -7.20
N ASP A 80 10.58 -1.38 -7.46
CA ASP A 80 11.05 -2.50 -8.28
C ASP A 80 10.77 -3.86 -7.61
N ARG A 81 10.92 -3.94 -6.29
CA ARG A 81 10.63 -5.16 -5.51
C ARG A 81 9.16 -5.52 -5.62
N VAL A 82 8.25 -4.60 -5.32
CA VAL A 82 6.81 -4.90 -5.37
C VAL A 82 6.32 -5.12 -6.80
N THR A 83 6.95 -4.49 -7.80
CA THR A 83 6.70 -4.78 -9.22
C THR A 83 7.09 -6.22 -9.55
N THR A 84 8.23 -6.70 -9.06
CA THR A 84 8.66 -8.11 -9.23
C THR A 84 7.69 -9.09 -8.55
N LEU A 85 7.02 -8.67 -7.47
CA LEU A 85 5.98 -9.47 -6.80
C LEU A 85 4.63 -9.46 -7.53
N GLY A 86 4.45 -8.65 -8.57
CA GLY A 86 3.25 -8.62 -9.41
C GLY A 86 2.47 -7.30 -9.37
N ALA A 87 2.97 -6.26 -8.69
CA ALA A 87 2.37 -4.93 -8.80
C ALA A 87 2.63 -4.32 -10.18
N THR A 88 1.74 -3.42 -10.61
CA THR A 88 1.93 -2.60 -11.82
C THR A 88 2.07 -1.14 -11.44
N LYS A 89 3.18 -0.50 -11.82
CA LYS A 89 3.36 0.93 -11.62
C LYS A 89 2.49 1.73 -12.59
N VAL A 90 1.76 2.71 -12.05
CA VAL A 90 0.87 3.60 -12.82
C VAL A 90 1.55 4.93 -13.10
N ARG A 91 2.02 5.63 -12.05
CA ARG A 91 2.56 6.99 -12.17
C ARG A 91 3.39 7.39 -10.96
N ASP A 92 4.49 8.09 -11.21
CA ASP A 92 5.27 8.78 -10.18
C ASP A 92 4.73 10.19 -9.90
N TYR A 93 4.87 10.60 -8.65
CA TYR A 93 4.55 11.93 -8.16
C TYR A 93 5.73 12.45 -7.37
N ASP A 94 6.03 13.73 -7.58
CA ASP A 94 6.98 14.48 -6.78
C ASP A 94 6.41 15.89 -6.64
N GLU A 95 5.69 16.12 -5.54
CA GLU A 95 4.89 17.32 -5.34
C GLU A 95 5.16 17.93 -3.97
N VAL A 96 5.31 19.25 -3.93
CA VAL A 96 5.34 20.01 -2.68
C VAL A 96 3.93 20.47 -2.35
N SER A 97 3.38 20.02 -1.23
CA SER A 97 2.07 20.46 -0.74
C SER A 97 2.09 20.60 0.78
N HIS A 98 1.36 21.60 1.28
CA HIS A 98 1.22 21.87 2.72
C HIS A 98 2.54 22.00 3.51
N GLY A 99 3.64 22.41 2.84
CA GLY A 99 4.96 22.53 3.48
C GLY A 99 5.75 21.23 3.57
N PHE A 100 5.31 20.17 2.88
CA PHE A 100 5.99 18.88 2.80
C PHE A 100 6.27 18.49 1.35
N THR A 101 7.37 17.79 1.13
CA THR A 101 7.62 17.06 -0.11
C THR A 101 6.88 15.71 -0.03
N ASN A 102 6.08 15.42 -1.05
CA ASN A 102 5.36 14.16 -1.22
C ASN A 102 5.87 13.49 -2.50
N THR A 103 6.83 12.58 -2.33
CA THR A 103 7.37 11.76 -3.42
C THR A 103 6.83 10.34 -3.28
N PHE A 104 6.09 9.85 -4.26
CA PHE A 104 5.48 8.52 -4.22
C PHE A 104 5.17 7.99 -5.62
N ALA A 105 5.02 6.68 -5.74
CA ALA A 105 4.50 6.03 -6.94
C ALA A 105 3.14 5.41 -6.66
N VAL A 106 2.16 5.68 -7.52
CA VAL A 106 0.88 4.97 -7.53
C VAL A 106 1.08 3.63 -8.24
N MET A 107 0.66 2.57 -7.57
CA MET A 107 0.78 1.18 -7.98
C MET A 107 -0.61 0.53 -8.03
N LEU A 108 -0.72 -0.54 -8.81
CA LEU A 108 -1.85 -1.47 -8.77
C LEU A 108 -1.37 -2.80 -8.22
N ASP A 109 -2.14 -3.40 -7.32
CA ASP A 109 -1.96 -4.80 -6.96
C ASP A 109 -2.42 -5.73 -8.11
N PRO A 110 -2.21 -7.06 -8.01
CA PRO A 110 -2.60 -8.00 -9.06
C PRO A 110 -4.10 -8.02 -9.41
N ALA A 111 -4.98 -7.50 -8.55
CA ALA A 111 -6.41 -7.38 -8.82
C ALA A 111 -6.82 -5.98 -9.33
N GLY A 112 -5.87 -5.05 -9.49
CA GLY A 112 -6.12 -3.69 -9.96
C GLY A 112 -6.56 -2.72 -8.87
N ASN A 113 -6.33 -3.02 -7.58
CA ASN A 113 -6.55 -2.06 -6.50
C ASN A 113 -5.37 -1.10 -6.38
N GLU A 114 -5.68 0.17 -6.14
CA GLU A 114 -4.66 1.22 -6.01
C GLU A 114 -4.00 1.22 -4.62
N PHE A 115 -2.68 1.34 -4.59
CA PHE A 115 -1.88 1.66 -3.39
C PHE A 115 -0.69 2.57 -3.78
N CYS A 116 -0.01 3.18 -2.80
CA CYS A 116 1.18 4.00 -3.04
C CYS A 116 2.40 3.42 -2.33
N VAL A 117 3.56 3.51 -2.97
CA VAL A 117 4.86 3.42 -2.30
C VAL A 117 5.40 4.83 -2.16
N CYS A 118 5.65 5.25 -0.92
CA CYS A 118 5.88 6.63 -0.54
C CYS A 118 7.26 6.79 0.09
N ALA A 119 7.96 7.87 -0.26
CA ALA A 119 9.05 8.37 0.56
C ALA A 119 8.52 8.88 1.91
N PRO A 120 9.39 8.99 2.93
CA PRO A 120 9.03 9.65 4.18
C PRO A 120 8.49 11.06 3.94
N HIS A 121 7.52 11.48 4.75
CA HIS A 121 7.08 12.88 4.74
C HIS A 121 8.20 13.80 5.24
N MET A 122 8.83 14.50 4.30
CA MET A 122 9.91 15.43 4.61
C MET A 122 9.40 16.87 4.61
N PRO A 123 9.71 17.68 5.63
CA PRO A 123 9.46 19.11 5.59
C PRO A 123 10.23 19.73 4.42
N VAL A 124 9.60 20.67 3.72
CA VAL A 124 10.30 21.49 2.73
C VAL A 124 11.36 22.29 3.48
N ALA A 125 12.62 22.22 3.04
CA ALA A 125 13.67 23.05 3.59
C ALA A 125 13.23 24.52 3.51
N SER A 126 13.27 25.24 4.63
CA SER A 126 13.03 26.68 4.62
C SER A 126 13.99 27.32 3.61
N PRO A 127 13.57 28.33 2.82
CA PRO A 127 14.51 29.10 2.04
C PRO A 127 15.59 29.60 3.02
N SER A 128 16.85 29.23 2.80
CA SER A 128 17.94 29.84 3.55
C SER A 128 17.83 31.35 3.33
N ASP A 129 17.63 32.12 4.40
CA ASP A 129 17.63 33.59 4.35
C ASP A 129 18.95 34.04 3.68
N GLY A 130 18.83 34.45 2.42
CA GLY A 130 19.90 35.04 1.62
C GLY A 130 19.82 36.55 1.63
#